data_AF-A0A1V9ZT26-F1
#
_entry.id   AF-A0A1V9ZT26-F1
#
_cell.length_a   1.000
_cell.length_b   1.000
_cell.length_c   1.000
_cell.angle_alpha   90.00
_cell.angle_beta   90.00
_cell.angle_gamma   90.00
#
_symmetry.space_group_name_H-M   'P 1'
#
loop_
_entity.id
_entity.type
_entity.pdbx_description
1 polymer ?
#
loop_
_entity_poly.entity_id
_entity_poly.type
_entity_poly.pdbx_seq_one_letter_code
_entity_poly.pdbx_strand_id
1 'polypeptide(L)'
;MDTWRRGGTHLSITTKIRNGKNEYTNATRSVWEWCALVIPLLNGYLRLVRGPQETVEAQKKILAKVFADGVEKMGRAVTQLDSCAALLNEASGELVALHTTLKNDFGEKSTYFRSAVSRVRMAYVAGITGSVAAGPVGFGIAVTAAAITEAVVVRDLKKHFSAIQVGFQEMTKSADLMTTEITTATRQLDEDKDMISDLSAKTESSRFWCDLEDVIMEELATAAKDLIELCQAYQERHGKKH
;
A
#
# COMPACT_ATOMS: atom_id res chain seq x y z
N MET A 1 -34.70 -0.33 -1.38
CA MET A 1 -33.45 0.08 -2.05
C MET A 1 -32.48 0.62 -1.02
N ASP A 2 -31.29 0.02 -0.94
CA ASP A 2 -30.32 0.18 0.14
C ASP A 2 -29.72 1.60 0.17
N THR A 3 -29.85 2.31 1.29
CA THR A 3 -29.38 3.69 1.51
C THR A 3 -27.86 3.81 1.41
N TRP A 4 -27.12 2.88 2.00
CA TRP A 4 -25.66 2.81 1.89
C TRP A 4 -25.15 2.46 0.46
N ARG A 5 -25.97 1.84 -0.40
CA ARG A 5 -25.62 1.63 -1.82
C ARG A 5 -25.89 2.85 -2.69
N ARG A 6 -26.87 3.70 -2.33
CA ARG A 6 -27.23 4.90 -3.10
C ARG A 6 -26.18 6.00 -3.06
N GLY A 7 -25.30 6.01 -2.06
CA GLY A 7 -24.30 7.07 -1.87
C GLY A 7 -23.03 6.96 -2.72
N GLY A 8 -22.83 5.89 -3.51
CA GLY A 8 -21.59 5.67 -4.26
C GLY A 8 -20.33 5.44 -3.39
N THR A 9 -20.46 5.54 -2.07
CA THR A 9 -19.37 5.50 -1.08
C THR A 9 -18.54 4.22 -1.16
N HIS A 10 -19.17 3.06 -1.40
CA HIS A 10 -18.43 1.80 -1.58
C HIS A 10 -17.55 1.80 -2.84
N LEU A 11 -18.04 2.36 -3.95
CA LEU A 11 -17.27 2.48 -5.19
C LEU A 11 -16.13 3.48 -5.01
N SER A 12 -16.38 4.57 -4.28
CA SER A 12 -15.39 5.58 -3.90
C SER A 12 -14.26 4.97 -3.06
N ILE A 13 -14.57 4.28 -1.96
CA ILE A 13 -13.59 3.60 -1.09
C ILE A 13 -12.76 2.60 -1.89
N THR A 14 -13.41 1.74 -2.67
CA THR A 14 -12.72 0.72 -3.50
C THR A 14 -11.78 1.37 -4.50
N THR A 15 -12.21 2.46 -5.13
CA THR A 15 -11.40 3.21 -6.09
C THR A 15 -10.17 3.80 -5.42
N LYS A 16 -10.33 4.43 -4.25
CA LYS A 16 -9.23 5.01 -3.49
C LYS A 16 -8.21 3.98 -3.04
N ILE A 17 -8.64 2.85 -2.48
CA ILE A 17 -7.74 1.75 -2.08
C ILE A 17 -6.99 1.20 -3.29
N ARG A 18 -7.67 1.02 -4.43
CA ARG A 18 -7.04 0.55 -5.67
C ARG A 18 -6.02 1.55 -6.21
N ASN A 19 -6.35 2.83 -6.21
CA ASN A 19 -5.44 3.89 -6.63
C ASN A 19 -4.23 3.98 -5.68
N GLY A 20 -4.44 3.90 -4.37
CA GLY A 20 -3.35 3.88 -3.39
C GLY A 20 -2.39 2.71 -3.62
N LYS A 21 -2.92 1.51 -3.88
CA LYS A 21 -2.10 0.36 -4.28
C LYS A 21 -1.30 0.61 -5.56
N ASN A 22 -1.90 1.27 -6.54
CA ASN A 22 -1.23 1.62 -7.79
C ASN A 22 -0.06 2.59 -7.53
N GLU A 23 -0.28 3.61 -6.70
CA GLU A 23 0.77 4.56 -6.31
C GLU A 23 1.93 3.88 -5.57
N TYR A 24 1.63 3.00 -4.61
CA TYR A 24 2.66 2.19 -3.94
C TYR A 24 3.46 1.33 -4.94
N THR A 25 2.79 0.75 -5.93
CA THR A 25 3.45 -0.04 -6.98
C THR A 25 4.33 0.84 -7.88
N ASN A 26 3.87 2.06 -8.19
CA ASN A 26 4.66 3.04 -8.94
C ASN A 26 5.91 3.47 -8.16
N ALA A 27 5.79 3.71 -6.86
CA ALA A 27 6.92 4.03 -5.97
C ALA A 27 7.95 2.89 -5.97
N THR A 28 7.45 1.66 -5.81
CA THR A 28 8.28 0.44 -5.89
C THR A 28 9.02 0.34 -7.21
N ARG A 29 8.33 0.61 -8.34
CA ARG A 29 8.95 0.60 -9.67
C ARG A 29 10.02 1.67 -9.81
N SER A 30 9.79 2.89 -9.30
CA SER A 30 10.78 3.97 -9.36
C SER A 30 12.10 3.57 -8.69
N VAL A 31 12.01 3.00 -7.48
CA VAL A 31 13.20 2.50 -6.76
C VAL A 31 13.83 1.30 -7.48
N TRP A 32 13.02 0.40 -8.02
CA TRP A 32 13.52 -0.76 -8.76
C TRP A 32 14.33 -0.35 -10.01
N GLU A 33 13.86 0.67 -10.75
CA GLU A 33 14.55 1.23 -11.91
C GLU A 33 15.89 1.84 -11.53
N TRP A 34 15.94 2.54 -10.38
CA TRP A 34 17.20 3.06 -9.84
C TRP A 34 18.17 1.92 -9.51
N CYS A 35 17.72 0.89 -8.78
CA CYS A 35 18.54 -0.28 -8.48
C CYS A 35 19.08 -0.95 -9.76
N ALA A 36 18.26 -1.04 -10.82
CA ALA A 36 18.66 -1.61 -12.11
C ALA A 36 19.80 -0.84 -12.78
N LEU A 37 19.85 0.47 -12.58
CA LEU A 37 20.92 1.34 -13.06
C LEU A 37 22.16 1.27 -12.16
N VAL A 38 21.97 1.31 -10.84
CA VAL A 38 23.05 1.40 -9.84
C VAL A 38 23.94 0.16 -9.85
N ILE A 39 23.36 -1.04 -9.94
CA ILE A 39 24.12 -2.29 -9.92
C ILE A 39 25.23 -2.33 -10.98
N PRO A 40 24.94 -2.17 -12.29
CA PRO A 40 26.00 -2.20 -13.31
C PRO A 40 26.97 -1.02 -13.19
N LEU A 41 26.51 0.17 -12.77
CA LEU A 41 27.34 1.36 -12.58
C LEU A 41 28.37 1.15 -11.46
N LEU A 42 27.94 0.68 -10.29
CA LEU A 42 28.84 0.42 -9.16
C LEU A 42 29.78 -0.76 -9.44
N ASN A 43 29.33 -1.79 -10.16
CA ASN A 43 30.24 -2.83 -10.67
C ASN A 43 31.29 -2.28 -11.65
N GLY A 44 30.96 -1.22 -12.40
CA GLY A 44 31.92 -0.47 -13.22
C GLY A 44 32.90 0.32 -12.35
N TYR A 45 32.39 1.03 -11.35
CA TYR A 45 33.20 1.78 -10.36
C TYR A 45 34.22 0.87 -9.67
N LEU A 46 33.80 -0.29 -9.16
CA LEU A 46 34.71 -1.26 -8.52
C LEU A 46 35.82 -1.76 -9.44
N ARG A 47 35.55 -1.87 -10.75
CA ARG A 47 36.57 -2.24 -11.74
C ARG A 47 37.57 -1.11 -11.98
N LEU A 48 37.12 0.15 -11.94
CA LEU A 48 37.99 1.33 -12.07
C LEU A 48 38.85 1.58 -10.84
N VAL A 49 38.34 1.28 -9.64
CA VAL A 49 39.09 1.39 -8.37
C VAL A 49 40.23 0.35 -8.29
N ARG A 50 40.04 -0.83 -8.88
CA ARG A 50 41.02 -1.94 -8.84
C ARG A 50 41.94 -2.01 -10.06
N GLY A 51 41.75 -1.11 -11.03
CA GLY A 51 42.44 -1.15 -12.32
C GLY A 51 43.74 -0.33 -12.32
N PRO A 52 44.71 -0.65 -13.20
CA PRO A 52 46.00 0.06 -13.29
C PRO A 52 45.92 1.45 -13.95
N GLN A 53 44.76 1.84 -14.49
CA GLN A 53 44.50 3.19 -15.01
C GLN A 53 43.45 3.87 -14.13
N GLU A 54 43.92 4.71 -13.21
CA GLU A 54 43.06 5.62 -12.46
C GLU A 54 42.50 6.68 -13.38
N THR A 55 41.26 6.50 -13.81
CA THR A 55 40.44 7.61 -14.27
C THR A 55 39.52 8.02 -13.13
N VAL A 56 40.08 8.73 -12.14
CA VAL A 56 39.35 9.41 -11.06
C VAL A 56 38.12 10.16 -11.61
N GLU A 57 38.27 10.76 -12.78
CA GLU A 57 37.18 11.44 -13.49
C GLU A 57 36.02 10.51 -13.89
N ALA A 58 36.32 9.27 -14.30
CA ALA A 58 35.29 8.28 -14.63
C ALA A 58 34.60 7.77 -13.36
N GLN A 59 35.35 7.56 -12.28
CA GLN A 59 34.79 7.20 -10.97
C GLN A 59 33.82 8.27 -10.47
N LYS A 60 34.23 9.55 -10.50
CA LYS A 60 33.38 10.70 -10.18
C LYS A 60 32.11 10.74 -11.01
N LYS A 61 32.21 10.56 -12.33
CA LYS A 61 31.05 10.57 -13.23
C LYS A 61 30.06 9.45 -12.91
N ILE A 62 30.55 8.25 -12.57
CA ILE A 62 29.70 7.15 -12.16
C ILE A 62 28.95 7.49 -10.86
N LEU A 63 29.66 7.94 -9.84
CA LEU A 63 29.07 8.28 -8.55
C LEU A 63 28.08 9.45 -8.67
N ALA A 64 28.44 10.50 -9.40
CA ALA A 64 27.54 11.62 -9.70
C ALA A 64 26.26 11.14 -10.41
N LYS A 65 26.37 10.22 -11.37
CA LYS A 65 25.19 9.65 -12.03
C LYS A 65 24.34 8.80 -11.08
N VAL A 66 24.95 7.99 -10.21
CA VAL A 66 24.24 7.19 -9.19
C VAL A 66 23.46 8.10 -8.24
N PHE A 67 24.06 9.19 -7.76
CA PHE A 67 23.41 10.13 -6.86
C PHE A 67 22.32 10.95 -7.54
N ALA A 68 22.60 11.53 -8.71
CA ALA A 68 21.62 12.34 -9.44
C ALA A 68 20.37 11.52 -9.82
N ASP A 69 20.56 10.30 -10.31
CA ASP A 69 19.44 9.39 -10.60
C ASP A 69 18.72 8.96 -9.33
N GLY A 70 19.45 8.77 -8.23
CA GLY A 70 18.88 8.44 -6.92
C GLY A 70 17.96 9.53 -6.40
N VAL A 71 18.41 10.79 -6.39
CA VAL A 71 17.57 11.94 -5.98
C VAL A 71 16.30 12.01 -6.81
N GLU A 72 16.42 11.85 -8.14
CA GLU A 72 15.26 11.89 -9.04
C GLU A 72 14.27 10.76 -8.76
N LYS A 73 14.76 9.51 -8.67
CA LYS A 73 13.92 8.32 -8.50
C LYS A 73 13.31 8.23 -7.11
N MET A 74 14.06 8.60 -6.07
CA MET A 74 13.54 8.68 -4.70
C MET A 74 12.54 9.84 -4.56
N GLY A 75 12.77 10.99 -5.17
CA GLY A 75 11.80 12.10 -5.18
C GLY A 75 10.46 11.71 -5.83
N ARG A 76 10.51 10.95 -6.95
CA ARG A 76 9.29 10.37 -7.56
C ARG A 76 8.61 9.38 -6.61
N ALA A 77 9.38 8.51 -5.96
CA ALA A 77 8.84 7.53 -5.02
C ALA A 77 8.17 8.21 -3.81
N VAL A 78 8.79 9.26 -3.24
CA VAL A 78 8.21 10.09 -2.16
C VAL A 78 6.85 10.66 -2.59
N THR A 79 6.79 11.30 -3.76
CA THR A 79 5.53 11.87 -4.28
C THR A 79 4.43 10.82 -4.43
N GLN A 80 4.79 9.61 -4.90
CA GLN A 80 3.86 8.50 -5.07
C GLN A 80 3.40 7.93 -3.72
N LEU A 81 4.29 7.83 -2.74
CA LEU A 81 3.94 7.38 -1.39
C LEU A 81 3.07 8.40 -0.64
N ASP A 82 3.30 9.71 -0.83
CA ASP A 82 2.42 10.75 -0.30
C ASP A 82 1.01 10.67 -0.89
N SER A 83 0.92 10.49 -2.22
CA SER A 83 -0.36 10.27 -2.90
C SER A 83 -1.05 8.99 -2.38
N CYS A 84 -0.30 7.92 -2.15
CA CYS A 84 -0.80 6.69 -1.55
C CYS A 84 -1.38 6.93 -0.15
N ALA A 85 -0.64 7.62 0.72
CA ALA A 85 -1.08 7.94 2.08
C ALA A 85 -2.34 8.83 2.08
N ALA A 86 -2.40 9.83 1.21
CA ALA A 86 -3.58 10.69 1.06
C ALA A 86 -4.83 9.88 0.67
N LEU A 87 -4.71 9.00 -0.34
CA LEU A 87 -5.81 8.15 -0.79
C LEU A 87 -6.29 7.18 0.30
N LEU A 88 -5.37 6.59 1.08
CA LEU A 88 -5.73 5.70 2.19
C LEU A 88 -6.40 6.45 3.34
N ASN A 89 -5.92 7.65 3.67
CA ASN A 89 -6.52 8.51 4.69
C ASN A 89 -7.95 8.93 4.31
N GLU A 90 -8.16 9.33 3.06
CA GLU A 90 -9.50 9.63 2.54
C GLU A 90 -10.42 8.40 2.56
N ALA A 91 -9.91 7.24 2.15
CA ALA A 91 -10.66 5.98 2.22
C ALA A 91 -11.05 5.62 3.67
N SER A 92 -10.15 5.84 4.63
CA SER A 92 -10.44 5.64 6.05
C SER A 92 -11.56 6.56 6.53
N GLY A 93 -11.53 7.85 6.17
CA GLY A 93 -12.62 8.78 6.48
C GLY A 93 -13.98 8.33 5.94
N GLU A 94 -14.02 7.86 4.68
CA GLU A 94 -15.24 7.30 4.08
C GLU A 94 -15.69 5.99 4.75
N LEU A 95 -14.75 5.14 5.19
CA LEU A 95 -15.06 3.92 5.94
C LEU A 95 -15.66 4.22 7.32
N VAL A 96 -15.17 5.25 8.02
CA VAL A 96 -15.74 5.71 9.31
C VAL A 96 -17.17 6.22 9.12
N ALA A 97 -17.40 7.01 8.06
CA ALA A 97 -18.74 7.47 7.71
C ALA A 97 -19.66 6.28 7.37
N LEU A 98 -19.18 5.33 6.58
CA LEU A 98 -19.91 4.11 6.24
C LEU A 98 -20.25 3.28 7.48
N HIS A 99 -19.31 3.11 8.40
CA HIS A 99 -19.54 2.39 9.66
C HIS A 99 -20.69 3.02 10.46
N THR A 100 -20.76 4.35 10.51
CA THR A 100 -21.86 5.08 11.16
C THR A 100 -23.19 4.82 10.47
N THR A 101 -23.22 4.87 9.13
CA THR A 101 -24.43 4.53 8.35
C THR A 101 -24.87 3.09 8.59
N LEU A 102 -23.94 2.13 8.58
CA LEU A 102 -24.23 0.72 8.83
C LEU A 102 -24.75 0.49 10.25
N LYS A 103 -24.24 1.19 11.25
CA LYS A 103 -24.75 1.14 12.63
C LYS A 103 -26.22 1.58 12.71
N ASN A 104 -26.57 2.64 12.00
CA ASN A 104 -27.94 3.16 11.95
C ASN A 104 -28.86 2.24 11.14
N ASP A 105 -28.43 1.79 9.96
CA ASP A 105 -29.23 0.95 9.06
C ASP A 105 -29.43 -0.46 9.65
N PHE A 106 -28.45 -1.03 10.35
CA PHE A 106 -28.55 -2.38 10.91
C PHE A 106 -29.18 -2.44 12.31
N GLY A 107 -29.50 -1.30 12.92
CA GLY A 107 -30.23 -1.27 14.19
C GLY A 107 -31.67 -1.78 14.01
N GLU A 108 -32.17 -2.57 14.98
CA GLU A 108 -33.51 -3.20 14.86
C GLU A 108 -34.66 -2.23 14.61
N LYS A 109 -34.54 -1.02 15.15
CA LYS A 109 -35.55 0.03 15.03
C LYS A 109 -35.55 0.68 13.64
N SER A 110 -34.50 0.47 12.85
CA SER A 110 -34.36 1.08 11.54
C SER A 110 -35.41 0.55 10.57
N THR A 111 -35.73 1.36 9.57
CA THR A 111 -36.61 0.94 8.47
C THR A 111 -35.93 -0.12 7.61
N TYR A 112 -34.60 -0.03 7.46
CA TYR A 112 -33.80 -0.99 6.72
C TYR A 112 -33.86 -2.39 7.33
N PHE A 113 -33.61 -2.51 8.64
CA PHE A 113 -33.60 -3.78 9.35
C PHE A 113 -34.98 -4.44 9.32
N ARG A 114 -36.05 -3.68 9.60
CA ARG A 114 -37.43 -4.19 9.53
C ARG A 114 -37.79 -4.66 8.11
N SER A 115 -37.38 -3.92 7.09
CA SER A 115 -37.57 -4.32 5.69
C SER A 115 -36.77 -5.59 5.35
N ALA A 116 -35.54 -5.72 5.86
CA ALA A 116 -34.73 -6.92 5.68
C ALA A 116 -35.37 -8.17 6.31
N VAL A 117 -35.85 -8.07 7.55
CA VAL A 117 -36.60 -9.15 8.23
C VAL A 117 -37.84 -9.54 7.43
N SER A 118 -38.62 -8.55 6.97
CA SER A 118 -39.81 -8.78 6.15
C SER A 118 -39.49 -9.49 4.81
N ARG A 119 -38.42 -9.08 4.12
CA ARG A 119 -37.98 -9.74 2.87
C ARG A 119 -37.56 -11.19 3.10
N VAL A 120 -36.76 -11.44 4.13
CA VAL A 120 -36.37 -12.81 4.49
C VAL A 120 -37.60 -13.64 4.85
N ARG A 121 -38.56 -13.04 5.57
CA ARG A 121 -39.83 -13.68 5.91
C ARG A 121 -40.59 -14.13 4.67
N MET A 122 -40.80 -13.23 3.71
CA MET A 122 -41.45 -13.57 2.45
C MET A 122 -40.68 -14.66 1.69
N ALA A 123 -39.35 -14.60 1.70
CA ALA A 123 -38.50 -15.57 1.00
C ALA A 123 -38.57 -16.98 1.61
N TYR A 124 -38.54 -17.13 2.94
CA TYR A 124 -38.62 -18.46 3.55
C TYR A 124 -40.04 -19.02 3.58
N VAL A 125 -41.07 -18.17 3.69
CA VAL A 125 -42.49 -18.61 3.63
C VAL A 125 -42.84 -19.14 2.24
N ALA A 126 -42.29 -18.54 1.19
CA ALA A 126 -42.44 -19.03 -0.19
C ALA A 126 -41.47 -20.17 -0.55
N GLY A 127 -40.52 -20.49 0.35
CA GLY A 127 -39.47 -21.47 0.10
C GLY A 127 -39.93 -22.91 0.27
N ILE A 128 -39.35 -23.82 -0.52
CA ILE A 128 -39.57 -25.26 -0.39
C ILE A 128 -38.71 -25.79 0.75
N THR A 129 -39.22 -26.71 1.57
CA THR A 129 -38.43 -27.38 2.62
C THR A 129 -37.17 -28.02 2.04
N GLY A 130 -36.03 -27.79 2.68
CA GLY A 130 -34.70 -28.22 2.21
C GLY A 130 -33.97 -27.19 1.34
N SER A 131 -34.61 -26.06 1.02
CA SER A 131 -33.98 -24.96 0.26
C SER A 131 -33.33 -23.89 1.18
N VAL A 132 -32.74 -22.87 0.56
CA VAL A 132 -32.20 -21.68 1.26
C VAL A 132 -32.98 -20.45 0.81
N ALA A 133 -33.51 -19.70 1.78
CA ALA A 133 -34.11 -18.40 1.54
C ALA A 133 -33.03 -17.32 1.57
N ALA A 134 -32.87 -16.62 0.45
CA ALA A 134 -31.91 -15.54 0.32
C ALA A 134 -32.43 -14.24 0.99
N GLY A 135 -31.53 -13.55 1.67
CA GLY A 135 -31.74 -12.24 2.28
C GLY A 135 -30.76 -11.19 1.77
N PRO A 136 -30.71 -10.02 2.43
CA PRO A 136 -29.87 -8.92 1.98
C PRO A 136 -28.38 -9.23 2.19
N VAL A 137 -27.53 -8.65 1.33
CA VAL A 137 -26.06 -8.65 1.47
C VAL A 137 -25.50 -10.06 1.70
N GLY A 138 -25.92 -11.01 0.87
CA GLY A 138 -25.43 -12.40 0.93
C GLY A 138 -25.93 -13.20 2.15
N PHE A 139 -26.86 -12.65 2.95
CA PHE A 139 -27.51 -13.41 4.01
C PHE A 139 -28.33 -14.56 3.42
N GLY A 140 -28.34 -15.71 4.09
CA GLY A 140 -29.17 -16.85 3.72
C GLY A 140 -29.61 -17.61 4.97
N ILE A 141 -30.83 -18.14 4.94
CA ILE A 141 -31.36 -19.00 6.00
C ILE A 141 -31.94 -20.28 5.41
N ALA A 142 -31.64 -21.42 6.01
CA ALA A 142 -32.15 -22.72 5.57
C ALA A 142 -33.66 -22.83 5.86
N VAL A 143 -34.45 -23.23 4.86
CA VAL A 143 -35.89 -23.48 4.99
C VAL A 143 -36.10 -24.91 5.48
N THR A 144 -36.39 -25.06 6.77
CA THR A 144 -36.55 -26.39 7.40
C THR A 144 -38.03 -26.78 7.55
N ALA A 145 -38.30 -28.06 7.84
CA ALA A 145 -39.66 -28.53 8.14
C ALA A 145 -40.20 -27.97 9.47
N ALA A 146 -39.31 -27.54 10.39
CA ALA A 146 -39.70 -26.84 11.60
C ALA A 146 -40.03 -25.38 11.28
N ALA A 147 -41.03 -24.83 11.97
CA ALA A 147 -41.44 -23.44 11.79
C ALA A 147 -40.29 -22.48 12.16
N ILE A 148 -39.75 -21.76 11.17
CA ILE A 148 -38.80 -20.67 11.39
C ILE A 148 -39.57 -19.53 12.05
N THR A 149 -39.14 -19.13 13.25
CA THR A 149 -39.75 -18.00 13.94
C THR A 149 -39.08 -16.69 13.55
N GLU A 150 -39.83 -15.59 13.66
CA GLU A 150 -39.28 -14.24 13.44
C GLU A 150 -38.08 -13.95 14.36
N ALA A 151 -38.09 -14.47 15.58
CA ALA A 151 -36.98 -14.33 16.53
C ALA A 151 -35.67 -14.97 16.00
N VAL A 152 -35.76 -16.12 15.32
CA VAL A 152 -34.58 -16.77 14.69
C VAL A 152 -34.04 -15.91 13.56
N VAL A 153 -34.92 -15.40 12.69
CA VAL A 153 -34.52 -14.52 11.58
C VAL A 153 -33.85 -13.25 12.10
N VAL A 154 -34.45 -12.59 13.10
CA VAL A 154 -33.88 -11.39 13.71
C VAL A 154 -32.50 -11.66 14.31
N ARG A 155 -32.35 -12.75 15.06
CA ARG A 155 -31.07 -13.14 15.68
C ARG A 155 -29.98 -13.39 14.63
N ASP A 156 -30.27 -14.18 13.61
CA ASP A 156 -29.27 -14.58 12.62
C ASP A 156 -28.90 -13.41 11.70
N LEU A 157 -29.89 -12.56 11.36
CA LEU A 157 -29.65 -11.34 10.60
C LEU A 157 -28.81 -10.33 11.38
N LYS A 158 -29.04 -10.18 12.70
CA LYS A 158 -28.17 -9.39 13.58
C LYS A 158 -26.72 -9.89 13.56
N LYS A 159 -26.54 -11.20 13.69
CA LYS A 159 -25.20 -11.82 13.66
C LYS A 159 -24.49 -11.51 12.34
N HIS A 160 -25.20 -11.64 11.22
CA HIS A 160 -24.68 -11.32 9.88
C HIS A 160 -24.30 -9.85 9.73
N PHE A 161 -25.19 -8.94 10.13
CA PHE A 161 -24.94 -7.50 10.08
C PHE A 161 -23.82 -7.06 11.01
N SER A 162 -23.69 -7.67 12.19
CA SER A 162 -22.57 -7.43 13.10
C SER A 162 -21.25 -7.87 12.48
N ALA A 163 -21.21 -9.03 11.80
CA ALA A 163 -20.00 -9.48 11.09
C ALA A 163 -19.59 -8.50 9.97
N ILE A 164 -20.55 -7.96 9.23
CA ILE A 164 -20.29 -6.92 8.21
C ILE A 164 -19.69 -5.66 8.85
N GLN A 165 -20.27 -5.18 9.96
CA GLN A 165 -19.77 -4.00 10.68
C GLN A 165 -18.34 -4.18 11.18
N VAL A 166 -18.04 -5.37 11.72
CA VAL A 166 -16.68 -5.73 12.17
C VAL A 166 -15.71 -5.72 11.00
N GLY A 167 -16.07 -6.32 9.85
CA GLY A 167 -15.21 -6.32 8.67
C GLY A 167 -14.86 -4.92 8.17
N PHE A 168 -15.82 -3.99 8.14
CA PHE A 168 -15.53 -2.59 7.78
C PHE A 168 -14.66 -1.89 8.82
N GLN A 169 -14.86 -2.16 10.12
CA GLN A 169 -14.04 -1.59 11.18
C GLN A 169 -12.59 -2.09 11.14
N GLU A 170 -12.37 -3.37 10.83
CA GLU A 170 -11.03 -3.94 10.61
C GLU A 170 -10.33 -3.32 9.40
N MET A 171 -11.08 -3.04 8.33
CA MET A 171 -10.56 -2.34 7.15
C MET A 171 -10.14 -0.90 7.48
N THR A 172 -10.93 -0.15 8.26
CA THR A 172 -10.56 1.19 8.74
C THR A 172 -9.24 1.14 9.51
N LYS A 173 -9.12 0.24 10.51
CA LYS A 173 -7.90 0.09 11.29
C LYS A 173 -6.68 -0.24 10.42
N SER A 174 -6.87 -1.10 9.42
CA SER A 174 -5.80 -1.47 8.50
C SER A 174 -5.37 -0.28 7.63
N ALA A 175 -6.31 0.52 7.14
CA ALA A 175 -6.01 1.73 6.37
C ALA A 175 -5.29 2.79 7.20
N ASP A 176 -5.70 3.01 8.46
CA ASP A 176 -5.05 3.96 9.37
C ASP A 176 -3.61 3.54 9.69
N LEU A 177 -3.40 2.25 9.96
CA LEU A 177 -2.07 1.70 10.23
C LEU A 177 -1.16 1.88 9.01
N MET A 178 -1.62 1.48 7.81
CA MET A 178 -0.84 1.64 6.58
C MET A 178 -0.52 3.11 6.30
N THR A 179 -1.48 4.02 6.50
CA THR A 179 -1.26 5.45 6.32
C THR A 179 -0.15 5.96 7.24
N THR A 180 -0.17 5.55 8.51
CA THR A 180 0.85 5.94 9.50
C THR A 180 2.23 5.39 9.14
N GLU A 181 2.30 4.10 8.79
CA GLU A 181 3.56 3.44 8.40
C GLU A 181 4.15 4.05 7.13
N ILE A 182 3.31 4.30 6.10
CA ILE A 182 3.73 4.94 4.86
C ILE A 182 4.22 6.35 5.14
N THR A 183 3.47 7.17 5.88
CA THR A 183 3.87 8.56 6.20
C THR A 183 5.23 8.59 6.91
N THR A 184 5.44 7.67 7.85
CA THR A 184 6.71 7.56 8.58
C THR A 184 7.87 7.19 7.64
N ALA A 185 7.66 6.19 6.78
CA ALA A 185 8.66 5.76 5.80
C ALA A 185 8.95 6.83 4.75
N THR A 186 7.93 7.54 4.27
CA THR A 186 8.07 8.63 3.29
C THR A 186 8.88 9.78 3.86
N ARG A 187 8.63 10.18 5.12
CA ARG A 187 9.43 11.22 5.77
C ARG A 187 10.91 10.84 5.86
N GLN A 188 11.21 9.61 6.27
CA GLN A 188 12.59 9.14 6.33
C GLN A 188 13.24 9.13 4.94
N LEU A 189 12.50 8.68 3.92
CA LEU A 189 12.99 8.65 2.55
C LEU A 189 13.26 10.06 1.99
N ASP A 190 12.44 11.04 2.35
CA ASP A 190 12.61 12.43 1.94
C ASP A 190 13.84 13.07 2.60
N GLU A 191 14.05 12.81 3.89
CA GLU A 191 15.26 13.21 4.64
C GLU A 191 16.52 12.56 4.03
N ASP A 192 16.47 11.27 3.71
CA ASP A 192 17.57 10.56 3.07
C ASP A 192 17.87 11.10 1.66
N LYS A 193 16.82 11.44 0.90
CA LYS A 193 16.94 12.06 -0.44
C LYS A 193 17.62 13.43 -0.36
N ASP A 194 17.27 14.25 0.62
CA ASP A 194 17.90 15.56 0.83
C ASP A 194 19.38 15.40 1.21
N MET A 195 19.70 14.43 2.07
CA MET A 195 21.10 14.08 2.38
C MET A 195 21.88 13.63 1.13
N ILE A 196 21.29 12.80 0.26
CA ILE A 196 21.91 12.35 -0.99
C ILE A 196 22.14 13.54 -1.95
N SER A 197 21.18 14.48 -2.01
CA SER A 197 21.32 15.70 -2.80
C SER A 197 22.51 16.54 -2.34
N ASP A 198 22.65 16.74 -1.02
CA ASP A 198 23.78 17.44 -0.42
C ASP A 198 25.12 16.72 -0.69
N LEU A 199 25.13 15.39 -0.60
CA LEU A 199 26.29 14.55 -0.94
C LEU A 199 26.67 14.68 -2.42
N SER A 200 25.69 14.74 -3.33
CA SER A 200 25.92 14.94 -4.76
C SER A 200 26.61 16.28 -5.03
N ALA A 201 26.08 17.37 -4.46
CA ALA A 201 26.67 18.71 -4.59
C ALA A 201 28.10 18.79 -4.02
N LYS A 202 28.36 18.10 -2.90
CA LYS A 202 29.71 17.96 -2.35
C LYS A 202 30.63 17.15 -3.24
N THR A 203 30.15 16.07 -3.86
CA THR A 203 30.95 15.21 -4.74
C THR A 203 31.39 15.95 -6.01
N GLU A 204 30.53 16.79 -6.59
CA GLU A 204 30.84 17.61 -7.76
C GLU A 204 31.87 18.71 -7.45
N SER A 205 31.82 19.29 -6.25
CA SER A 205 32.74 20.36 -5.82
C SER A 205 34.07 19.86 -5.26
N SER A 206 34.20 18.55 -4.98
CA SER A 206 35.34 18.01 -4.26
C SER A 206 36.56 17.71 -5.14
N ARG A 207 37.65 18.45 -4.91
CA ARG A 207 39.01 18.21 -5.43
C ARG A 207 39.75 17.06 -4.73
N PHE A 208 39.16 16.39 -3.75
CA PHE A 208 39.81 15.45 -2.82
C PHE A 208 40.28 14.10 -3.41
N TRP A 209 39.95 13.81 -4.66
CA TRP A 209 40.14 12.46 -5.21
C TRP A 209 41.56 12.14 -5.66
N CYS A 210 42.52 13.04 -5.49
CA CYS A 210 43.87 12.88 -6.06
C CYS A 210 44.89 12.19 -5.14
N ASP A 211 44.59 11.97 -3.85
CA ASP A 211 45.50 11.32 -2.88
C ASP A 211 44.71 10.53 -1.82
N LEU A 212 43.89 9.56 -2.24
CA LEU A 212 43.20 8.66 -1.31
C LEU A 212 44.12 7.51 -0.92
N GLU A 213 44.44 7.38 0.37
CA GLU A 213 45.18 6.23 0.90
C GLU A 213 44.45 4.91 0.58
N ASP A 214 45.21 3.83 0.37
CA ASP A 214 44.69 2.50 0.01
C ASP A 214 43.55 2.01 0.93
N VAL A 215 43.60 2.39 2.22
CA VAL A 215 42.58 2.07 3.23
C VAL A 215 41.22 2.70 2.88
N ILE A 216 41.21 3.94 2.41
CA ILE A 216 39.97 4.66 2.07
C ILE A 216 39.38 4.08 0.77
N MET A 217 40.23 3.64 -0.16
CA MET A 217 39.78 2.96 -1.38
C MET A 217 39.13 1.61 -1.09
N GLU A 218 39.60 0.87 -0.08
CA GLU A 218 38.99 -0.37 0.38
C GLU A 218 37.63 -0.15 1.05
N GLU A 219 37.50 0.91 1.86
CA GLU A 219 36.22 1.31 2.46
C GLU A 219 35.17 1.70 1.38
N LEU A 220 35.57 2.49 0.38
CA LEU A 220 34.70 2.86 -0.74
C LEU A 220 34.27 1.65 -1.57
N ALA A 221 35.18 0.69 -1.78
CA ALA A 221 34.86 -0.55 -2.47
C ALA A 221 33.90 -1.43 -1.66
N THR A 222 34.00 -1.42 -0.33
CA THR A 222 33.08 -2.15 0.56
C THR A 222 31.69 -1.51 0.53
N ALA A 223 31.60 -0.19 0.71
CA ALA A 223 30.33 0.53 0.64
C ALA A 223 29.61 0.35 -0.71
N ALA A 224 30.35 0.36 -1.82
CA ALA A 224 29.78 0.11 -3.14
C ALA A 224 29.22 -1.32 -3.29
N LYS A 225 29.86 -2.33 -2.68
CA LYS A 225 29.33 -3.71 -2.67
C LYS A 225 28.08 -3.84 -1.83
N ASP A 226 28.07 -3.26 -0.63
CA ASP A 226 26.89 -3.30 0.25
C ASP A 226 25.66 -2.70 -0.45
N LEU A 227 25.85 -1.56 -1.14
CA LEU A 227 24.77 -0.95 -1.92
C LEU A 227 24.33 -1.82 -3.11
N ILE A 228 25.25 -2.51 -3.78
CA ILE A 228 24.90 -3.48 -4.83
C ILE A 228 24.04 -4.61 -4.25
N GLU A 229 24.43 -5.20 -3.12
CA GLU A 229 23.71 -6.29 -2.46
C GLU A 229 22.30 -5.85 -2.03
N LEU A 230 22.17 -4.65 -1.46
CA LEU A 230 20.87 -4.06 -1.13
C LEU A 230 20.00 -3.88 -2.37
N CYS A 231 20.56 -3.36 -3.47
CA CYS A 231 19.84 -3.19 -4.72
C CYS A 231 19.41 -4.54 -5.31
N GLN A 232 20.26 -5.56 -5.29
CA GLN A 232 19.94 -6.90 -5.77
C GLN A 232 18.82 -7.53 -4.94
N ALA A 233 18.92 -7.48 -3.61
CA ALA A 233 17.88 -7.98 -2.71
C ALA A 233 16.55 -7.23 -2.90
N TYR A 234 16.59 -5.92 -3.20
CA TYR A 234 15.39 -5.17 -3.56
C TYR A 234 14.80 -5.65 -4.89
N GLN A 235 15.63 -5.82 -5.92
CA GLN A 235 15.19 -6.29 -7.22
C GLN A 235 14.64 -7.71 -7.19
N GLU A 236 15.18 -8.62 -6.38
CA GLU A 236 14.66 -9.98 -6.24
C GLU A 236 13.29 -9.99 -5.56
N ARG A 237 13.10 -9.16 -4.53
CA ARG A 237 11.82 -9.03 -3.82
C ARG A 237 10.73 -8.44 -4.71
N HIS A 238 11.07 -7.46 -5.54
CA HIS A 238 10.10 -6.69 -6.33
C HIS A 238 10.11 -7.00 -7.84
N GLY A 239 11.00 -7.90 -8.29
CA GLY A 239 11.21 -8.24 -9.70
C GLY A 239 10.34 -9.38 -10.24
N LYS A 240 9.36 -9.87 -9.47
CA LYS A 240 8.34 -10.77 -10.04
C LYS A 240 7.57 -9.99 -11.10
N LYS A 241 7.75 -10.41 -12.36
CA LYS A 241 7.02 -9.92 -13.54
C LYS A 241 5.55 -9.72 -13.20
N HIS A 242 5.11 -8.47 -13.24
CA HIS A 242 3.71 -8.15 -13.50
C HIS A 242 3.37 -8.54 -14.93
#